data_AF-A0A0A6ZKY5-F1
#
_entry.id   AF-A0A0A6ZKY5-F1
#
_cell.length_a   1.000
_cell.length_b   1.000
_cell.length_c   1.000
_cell.angle_alpha   90.00
_cell.angle_beta   90.00
_cell.angle_gamma   90.00
#
_symmetry.space_group_name_H-M   'P 1'
#
loop_
_entity.id
_entity.type
_entity.pdbx_description
1 polymer ?
#
loop_
_entity_poly.entity_id
_entity_poly.type
_entity_poly.pdbx_seq_one_letter_code
_entity_poly.pdbx_strand_id
1 'polypeptide(L)'
;MNMIMMFDLFMFFILIIPSHLIKFHPLSLNLLLILYTIIMILKLNYWNNMFWYSYMMFLIIVGGIMILFLYLTSISNNEMMLYNLKYYLYMYMKSCFMIMIYMFYYWSFNYYGLEMFTNSVEINNLFNFNKEFLLDFKNLYMNLNMDINIYLIIYLLLVMIMCVLICMKNSLPLRQMLN
;
A
#
# COMPACT_ATOMS: atom_id res chain seq x y z
N MET A 1 -2.30 -19.94 5.47
CA MET A 1 -1.95 -19.10 6.65
C MET A 1 -0.47 -18.72 6.68
N ASN A 2 0.46 -19.69 6.58
CA ASN A 2 1.91 -19.40 6.68
C ASN A 2 2.45 -18.40 5.64
N MET A 3 1.99 -18.47 4.38
CA MET A 3 2.42 -17.50 3.35
C MET A 3 1.89 -16.09 3.62
N ILE A 4 0.70 -15.96 4.23
CA ILE A 4 0.12 -14.66 4.61
C ILE A 4 0.94 -14.05 5.75
N MET A 5 1.24 -14.86 6.77
CA MET A 5 2.09 -14.43 7.89
C MET A 5 3.50 -14.04 7.41
N MET A 6 4.03 -14.72 6.38
CA MET A 6 5.29 -14.34 5.74
C MET A 6 5.19 -12.99 5.02
N PHE A 7 4.10 -12.70 4.30
CA PHE A 7 3.90 -11.37 3.72
C PHE A 7 3.76 -10.30 4.79
N ASP A 8 3.08 -10.58 5.90
CA ASP A 8 2.95 -9.64 7.02
C ASP A 8 4.31 -9.30 7.64
N LEU A 9 5.18 -10.29 7.82
CA LEU A 9 6.58 -10.07 8.20
C LEU A 9 7.30 -9.10 7.28
N PHE A 10 7.26 -9.35 5.96
CA PHE A 10 7.94 -8.49 4.99
C PHE A 10 7.41 -7.06 5.05
N MET A 11 6.11 -6.88 5.26
CA MET A 11 5.50 -5.55 5.40
C MET A 11 5.93 -4.81 6.64
N PHE A 12 6.02 -5.51 7.78
CA PHE A 12 6.52 -4.91 9.01
C PHE A 12 7.98 -4.49 8.86
N PHE A 13 8.84 -5.28 8.22
CA PHE A 13 10.22 -4.89 7.96
C PHE A 13 10.34 -3.60 7.15
N ILE A 14 9.52 -3.45 6.12
CA ILE A 14 9.56 -2.27 5.25
C ILE A 14 9.13 -1.01 6.00
N LEU A 15 8.11 -1.10 6.86
CA LEU A 15 7.60 0.05 7.62
C LEU A 15 8.58 0.58 8.68
N ILE A 16 9.57 -0.22 9.09
CA ILE A 16 10.55 0.17 10.11
C ILE A 16 11.68 1.01 9.53
N ILE A 17 12.01 0.83 8.25
CA ILE A 17 13.11 1.52 7.56
C ILE A 17 13.05 3.06 7.70
N PRO A 18 11.90 3.74 7.57
CA PRO A 18 11.85 5.19 7.70
C PRO A 18 11.91 5.73 9.15
N SER A 19 11.99 4.88 10.18
CA SER A 19 11.46 5.24 11.49
C SER A 19 12.28 6.17 12.40
N HIS A 20 13.50 6.61 12.05
CA HIS A 20 14.06 7.88 12.53
C HIS A 20 15.52 8.05 12.11
N LEU A 21 15.84 9.20 11.51
CA LEU A 21 17.06 10.03 11.64
C LEU A 21 17.60 10.49 10.28
N ILE A 22 17.33 11.78 10.00
CA ILE A 22 18.20 12.77 9.34
C ILE A 22 18.46 12.52 7.84
N LYS A 23 17.76 13.32 7.03
CA LYS A 23 17.87 13.44 5.55
C LYS A 23 17.33 12.24 4.76
N PHE A 24 16.03 12.00 4.85
CA PHE A 24 15.38 11.11 3.89
C PHE A 24 15.31 11.80 2.53
N HIS A 25 16.05 11.26 1.56
CA HIS A 25 15.91 11.66 0.17
C HIS A 25 14.55 11.15 -0.33
N PRO A 26 13.69 11.98 -0.95
CA PRO A 26 12.37 11.56 -1.40
C PRO A 26 12.39 10.34 -2.34
N LEU A 27 13.47 10.18 -3.09
CA LEU A 27 13.75 8.97 -3.88
C LEU A 27 13.71 7.67 -3.06
N SER A 28 14.35 7.63 -1.88
CA SER A 28 14.41 6.41 -1.07
C SER A 28 13.05 6.08 -0.46
N LEU A 29 12.25 7.12 -0.14
CA LEU A 29 10.86 6.96 0.28
C LEU A 29 10.00 6.35 -0.85
N ASN A 30 10.14 6.85 -2.09
CA ASN A 30 9.39 6.32 -3.23
C ASN A 30 9.75 4.87 -3.53
N LEU A 31 11.05 4.51 -3.47
CA LEU A 31 11.48 3.13 -3.66
C LEU A 31 10.91 2.19 -2.57
N LEU A 32 10.90 2.65 -1.33
CA LEU A 32 10.30 1.92 -0.22
C LEU A 32 8.80 1.69 -0.44
N LEU A 33 8.10 2.72 -0.92
CA LEU A 33 6.66 2.67 -1.15
C LEU A 33 6.32 1.74 -2.33
N ILE A 34 7.13 1.70 -3.39
CA ILE A 34 6.99 0.71 -4.48
C ILE A 34 7.13 -0.72 -3.94
N LEU A 35 8.15 -1.00 -3.13
CA LEU A 35 8.34 -2.34 -2.56
C LEU A 35 7.16 -2.76 -1.66
N TYR A 36 6.68 -1.86 -0.81
CA TYR A 36 5.52 -2.10 0.05
C TYR A 36 4.28 -2.46 -0.79
N THR A 37 4.03 -1.71 -1.85
CA THR A 37 2.83 -1.90 -2.67
C THR A 37 2.86 -3.21 -3.46
N ILE A 38 4.02 -3.64 -3.96
CA ILE A 38 4.18 -4.96 -4.59
C ILE A 38 3.81 -6.08 -3.61
N ILE A 39 4.28 -6.01 -2.36
CA ILE A 39 3.98 -7.04 -1.35
C ILE A 39 2.50 -7.02 -0.95
N MET A 40 1.86 -5.84 -0.86
CA MET A 40 0.41 -5.76 -0.63
C MET A 40 -0.37 -6.49 -1.72
N ILE A 41 0.02 -6.30 -2.98
CA ILE A 41 -0.70 -6.86 -4.12
C ILE A 41 -0.55 -8.38 -4.18
N LEU A 42 0.65 -8.88 -3.87
CA LEU A 42 0.88 -10.32 -3.71
C LEU A 42 0.05 -10.90 -2.57
N LYS A 43 -0.07 -10.21 -1.42
CA LYS A 43 -0.91 -10.62 -0.30
C LYS A 43 -2.40 -10.66 -0.68
N LEU A 44 -2.90 -9.62 -1.36
CA LEU A 44 -4.29 -9.53 -1.81
C LEU A 44 -4.65 -10.64 -2.80
N ASN A 45 -3.73 -10.97 -3.72
CA ASN A 45 -3.93 -12.06 -4.65
C ASN A 45 -4.04 -13.42 -3.92
N TYR A 46 -3.20 -13.64 -2.91
CA TYR A 46 -3.27 -14.85 -2.09
C TYR A 46 -4.58 -14.98 -1.29
N TRP A 47 -5.20 -13.85 -0.88
CA TRP A 47 -6.46 -13.86 -0.13
C TRP A 47 -7.67 -14.13 -1.01
N ASN A 48 -7.77 -13.44 -2.15
CA ASN A 48 -9.00 -13.42 -2.93
C ASN A 48 -9.00 -14.39 -4.11
N ASN A 49 -7.88 -15.07 -4.40
CA ASN A 49 -7.69 -16.01 -5.53
C ASN A 49 -8.16 -15.47 -6.91
N MET A 50 -8.42 -14.17 -7.00
CA MET A 50 -9.01 -13.50 -8.17
C MET A 50 -8.06 -12.39 -8.60
N PHE A 51 -7.34 -12.67 -9.69
CA PHE A 51 -6.25 -11.82 -10.18
C PHE A 51 -6.70 -10.40 -10.56
N TRP A 52 -7.97 -10.22 -10.95
CA TRP A 52 -8.45 -8.95 -11.49
C TRP A 52 -8.40 -7.80 -10.48
N TYR A 53 -8.77 -8.05 -9.23
CA TYR A 53 -8.74 -7.01 -8.19
C TYR A 53 -7.31 -6.64 -7.80
N SER A 54 -6.44 -7.63 -7.59
CA SER A 54 -5.01 -7.39 -7.35
C SER A 54 -4.35 -6.64 -8.50
N TYR A 55 -4.76 -6.90 -9.74
CA TYR A 55 -4.26 -6.22 -10.94
C TYR A 55 -4.73 -4.76 -11.02
N MET A 56 -6.02 -4.48 -10.80
CA MET A 56 -6.52 -3.10 -10.81
C MET A 56 -5.87 -2.25 -9.71
N MET A 57 -5.70 -2.82 -8.52
CA MET A 57 -4.96 -2.18 -7.43
C MET A 57 -3.50 -1.90 -7.81
N PHE A 58 -2.82 -2.82 -8.50
CA PHE A 58 -1.46 -2.59 -9.00
C PHE A 58 -1.36 -1.39 -9.92
N LEU A 59 -2.23 -1.31 -10.92
CA LEU A 59 -2.18 -0.23 -11.90
C LEU A 59 -2.43 1.15 -11.27
N ILE A 60 -3.44 1.26 -10.41
CA ILE A 60 -3.79 2.53 -9.77
C ILE A 60 -2.66 3.01 -8.86
N ILE A 61 -2.11 2.10 -8.05
CA ILE A 61 -1.08 2.45 -7.07
C ILE A 61 0.24 2.79 -7.77
N VAL A 62 0.70 1.96 -8.71
CA VAL A 62 1.95 2.21 -9.44
C VAL A 62 1.85 3.49 -10.29
N GLY A 63 0.72 3.72 -10.97
CA GLY A 63 0.49 4.96 -11.73
C GLY A 63 0.55 6.21 -10.85
N GLY A 64 -0.09 6.19 -9.68
CA GLY A 64 -0.04 7.29 -8.72
C GLY A 64 1.37 7.56 -8.19
N ILE A 65 2.13 6.51 -7.89
CA ILE A 65 3.51 6.63 -7.39
C ILE A 65 4.45 7.19 -8.45
N MET A 66 4.26 6.84 -9.73
CA MET A 66 5.09 7.39 -10.81
C MET A 66 4.92 8.91 -10.96
N ILE A 67 3.69 9.43 -10.82
CA ILE A 67 3.44 10.88 -10.86
C ILE A 67 4.09 11.56 -9.65
N LEU A 68 3.97 10.95 -8.47
CA LEU A 68 4.58 11.46 -7.23
C LEU A 68 6.12 11.43 -7.30
N PHE A 69 6.68 10.44 -8.00
CA PHE A 69 8.11 10.35 -8.29
C PHE A 69 8.59 11.51 -9.17
N LEU A 70 7.89 11.81 -10.27
CA LEU A 70 8.22 12.93 -11.16
C LEU A 70 8.18 14.27 -10.42
N TYR A 71 7.18 14.48 -9.57
CA TYR A 71 7.08 15.70 -8.78
C TYR A 71 8.27 15.84 -7.81
N LEU A 72 8.58 14.79 -7.05
CA LEU A 72 9.62 14.86 -6.03
C LEU A 72 11.04 14.98 -6.60
N THR A 73 11.35 14.32 -7.72
CA THR A 73 12.67 14.48 -8.38
C THR A 73 12.86 15.88 -8.96
N SER A 74 11.78 16.57 -9.32
CA SER A 74 11.85 17.95 -9.80
C SER A 74 12.12 18.99 -8.70
N ILE A 75 11.92 18.64 -7.43
CA ILE A 75 11.99 19.56 -6.28
C ILE A 75 13.19 19.28 -5.38
N SER A 76 13.70 18.05 -5.33
CA SER A 76 14.81 17.71 -4.44
C SER A 76 16.17 18.06 -5.04
N ASN A 77 16.98 18.79 -4.27
CA ASN A 77 18.43 18.87 -4.49
C ASN A 77 19.02 17.45 -4.46
N ASN A 78 19.90 17.11 -5.41
CA ASN A 78 20.62 15.83 -5.49
C ASN A 78 21.66 15.66 -4.36
N GLU A 79 21.28 15.83 -3.09
CA GLU A 79 22.16 15.58 -1.95
C GLU A 79 22.42 14.08 -1.81
N MET A 80 23.69 13.69 -1.72
CA MET A 80 24.07 12.31 -1.44
C MET A 80 23.54 11.90 -0.05
N MET A 81 22.91 10.73 0.01
CA MET A 81 22.39 10.16 1.24
C MET A 81 23.56 9.68 2.11
N LEU A 82 23.81 10.38 3.23
CA LEU A 82 24.86 10.03 4.18
C LEU A 82 24.33 9.08 5.24
N TYR A 83 24.87 7.87 5.29
CA TYR A 83 24.54 6.86 6.30
C TYR A 83 25.58 6.85 7.42
N ASN A 84 25.13 7.04 8.67
CA ASN A 84 25.98 6.93 9.85
C ASN A 84 25.96 5.50 10.41
N LEU A 85 27.09 5.02 10.96
CA LEU A 85 27.16 3.70 11.63
C LEU A 85 26.12 3.53 12.76
N LYS A 86 25.79 4.62 13.46
CA LYS A 86 24.73 4.65 14.49
C LYS A 86 23.35 4.28 13.91
N TYR A 87 23.07 4.65 12.67
CA TYR A 87 21.82 4.29 11.99
C TYR A 87 21.77 2.79 11.72
N TYR A 88 22.86 2.18 11.23
CA TYR A 88 22.90 0.73 11.00
C TYR A 88 22.70 -0.07 12.28
N LEU A 89 23.33 0.33 13.38
CA LEU A 89 23.13 -0.31 14.69
C LEU A 89 21.68 -0.16 15.18
N TYR A 90 21.09 1.02 15.06
CA TYR A 90 19.69 1.24 15.44
C TYR A 90 18.72 0.39 14.61
N MET A 91 18.95 0.31 13.30
CA MET A 91 18.17 -0.52 12.39
C MET A 91 18.29 -2.01 12.73
N TYR A 92 19.48 -2.48 13.07
CA TYR A 92 19.71 -3.87 13.49
C TYR A 92 18.99 -4.20 14.80
N MET A 93 19.06 -3.33 15.81
CA MET A 93 18.36 -3.56 17.08
C MET A 93 16.84 -3.60 16.90
N LYS A 94 16.30 -2.73 16.05
CA LYS A 94 14.87 -2.73 15.70
C LYS A 94 14.44 -3.99 14.97
N SER A 95 15.22 -4.45 13.99
CA SER A 95 14.88 -5.67 13.25
C SER A 95 14.91 -6.89 14.16
N CYS A 96 15.90 -7.01 15.05
CA CYS A 96 15.96 -8.07 16.05
C CYS A 96 14.74 -8.08 16.99
N PHE A 97 14.33 -6.92 17.50
CA PHE A 97 13.16 -6.82 18.38
C PHE A 97 11.87 -7.28 17.69
N MET A 98 11.73 -6.95 16.42
CA MET A 98 10.54 -7.31 15.64
C MET A 98 10.51 -8.79 15.27
N ILE A 99 11.67 -9.39 14.99
CA ILE A 99 11.77 -10.85 14.82
C ILE A 99 11.33 -11.54 16.11
N MET A 100 11.75 -11.04 17.28
CA MET A 100 11.32 -11.60 18.57
C MET A 100 9.80 -11.52 18.76
N ILE A 101 9.18 -10.37 18.46
CA ILE A 101 7.71 -10.21 18.54
C ILE A 101 7.01 -11.18 17.60
N TYR A 102 7.49 -11.32 16.36
CA TYR A 102 6.88 -12.25 15.41
C TYR A 102 7.03 -13.71 15.86
N MET A 103 8.20 -14.11 16.35
CA MET A 103 8.41 -15.46 16.85
C MET A 103 7.49 -15.74 18.05
N PHE A 104 7.28 -14.76 18.93
CA PHE A 104 6.32 -14.87 20.02
C PHE A 104 4.88 -15.04 19.50
N TYR A 105 4.48 -14.24 18.52
CA TYR A 105 3.18 -14.36 17.88
C TYR A 105 2.98 -15.73 17.22
N TYR A 106 3.95 -16.18 16.42
CA TYR A 106 3.90 -17.49 15.75
C TYR A 106 3.81 -18.65 16.75
N TRP A 107 4.57 -18.58 17.84
CA TRP A 107 4.51 -19.57 18.91
C TRP A 107 3.15 -19.58 19.59
N SER A 108 2.59 -18.42 19.93
CA SER A 108 1.25 -18.32 20.54
C SER A 108 0.14 -18.86 19.63
N PHE A 109 0.21 -18.61 18.32
CA PHE A 109 -0.77 -19.09 17.35
C PHE A 109 -0.73 -20.61 17.16
N ASN A 110 0.46 -21.21 17.16
CA ASN A 110 0.57 -22.66 17.03
C ASN A 110 0.15 -23.40 18.30
N TYR A 111 0.32 -22.81 19.48
CA TYR A 111 -0.06 -23.43 20.76
C TYR A 111 -1.57 -23.29 21.08
N TYR A 112 -2.22 -22.20 20.67
CA TYR A 112 -3.63 -21.94 21.00
C TYR A 112 -4.59 -21.96 19.80
N GLY A 113 -4.08 -21.87 18.57
CA GLY A 113 -4.90 -21.56 17.38
C GLY A 113 -5.30 -22.74 16.50
N LEU A 114 -4.78 -23.95 16.73
CA LEU A 114 -5.09 -25.10 15.86
C LEU A 114 -6.40 -25.83 16.24
N GLU A 115 -6.83 -25.74 17.50
CA GLU A 115 -8.07 -26.39 17.97
C GLU A 115 -9.33 -25.53 17.78
N MET A 116 -9.21 -24.19 17.74
CA MET A 116 -10.37 -23.30 17.54
C MET A 116 -10.78 -23.10 16.08
N PHE A 117 -9.85 -23.22 15.12
CA PHE A 117 -10.12 -22.96 13.69
C PHE A 117 -10.52 -24.20 12.89
N THR A 118 -10.35 -25.41 13.44
CA THR A 118 -10.67 -26.66 12.74
C THR A 118 -12.14 -27.08 12.87
N ASN A 119 -12.92 -26.47 13.76
CA ASN A 119 -14.37 -26.66 13.88
C ASN A 119 -15.19 -25.72 12.98
N SER A 120 -14.71 -25.44 11.78
CA SER A 120 -15.27 -24.39 10.93
C SER A 120 -16.20 -24.93 9.84
N VAL A 121 -17.39 -25.36 10.22
CA VAL A 121 -18.52 -25.41 9.27
C VAL A 121 -18.85 -24.00 8.75
N GLU A 122 -18.52 -22.95 9.51
CA GLU A 122 -18.76 -21.55 9.15
C GLU A 122 -17.79 -20.97 8.10
N ILE A 123 -16.55 -21.48 8.02
CA ILE A 123 -15.56 -20.98 7.04
C ILE A 123 -15.94 -21.39 5.62
N ASN A 124 -16.51 -22.58 5.41
CA ASN A 124 -16.99 -23.00 4.10
C ASN A 124 -18.19 -22.16 3.62
N ASN A 125 -19.05 -21.71 4.53
CA ASN A 125 -20.15 -20.82 4.17
C ASN A 125 -19.63 -19.42 3.78
N LEU A 126 -18.64 -18.87 4.50
CA LEU A 126 -17.99 -17.60 4.14
C LEU A 126 -17.32 -17.66 2.75
N PHE A 127 -16.68 -18.77 2.39
CA PHE A 127 -16.09 -18.93 1.05
C PHE A 127 -17.15 -19.06 -0.07
N ASN A 128 -18.32 -19.63 0.22
CA ASN A 128 -19.41 -19.69 -0.74
C ASN A 128 -20.14 -18.34 -0.88
N PHE A 129 -20.35 -17.58 0.20
CA PHE A 129 -20.83 -16.19 0.14
C PHE A 129 -19.90 -15.33 -0.72
N ASN A 130 -18.58 -15.50 -0.60
CA ASN A 130 -17.63 -14.74 -1.43
C ASN A 130 -17.79 -15.02 -2.93
N LYS A 131 -18.19 -16.23 -3.35
CA LYS A 131 -18.44 -16.53 -4.77
C LYS A 131 -19.66 -15.81 -5.32
N GLU A 132 -20.72 -15.66 -4.52
CA GLU A 132 -21.91 -14.91 -4.90
C GLU A 132 -21.62 -13.40 -4.95
N PHE A 133 -20.92 -12.85 -3.95
CA PHE A 133 -20.44 -11.46 -3.99
C PHE A 133 -19.50 -11.19 -5.19
N LEU A 134 -18.65 -12.15 -5.56
CA LEU A 134 -17.75 -12.05 -6.72
C LEU A 134 -18.50 -11.99 -8.05
N LEU A 135 -19.66 -12.64 -8.16
CA LEU A 135 -20.55 -12.52 -9.33
C LEU A 135 -21.23 -11.15 -9.38
N ASP A 136 -21.58 -10.58 -8.24
CA ASP A 136 -22.19 -9.24 -8.16
C ASP A 136 -21.20 -8.12 -8.56
N PHE A 137 -19.90 -8.25 -8.23
CA PHE A 137 -18.88 -7.29 -8.69
C PHE A 137 -18.60 -7.34 -10.20
N LYS A 138 -18.84 -8.48 -10.87
CA LYS A 138 -18.76 -8.52 -12.35
C LYS A 138 -19.85 -7.65 -12.99
N ASN A 139 -20.91 -7.37 -12.23
CA ASN A 139 -22.08 -6.62 -12.64
C ASN A 139 -22.16 -5.24 -11.94
N LEU A 140 -21.04 -4.51 -11.84
CA LEU A 140 -21.00 -3.14 -11.30
C LEU A 140 -22.00 -2.20 -11.98
N TYR A 141 -22.38 -2.48 -13.24
CA TYR A 141 -23.35 -1.71 -14.02
C TYR A 141 -24.81 -2.17 -13.86
N MET A 142 -25.10 -3.18 -13.03
CA MET A 142 -26.49 -3.57 -12.75
C MET A 142 -27.14 -2.61 -11.74
N ASN A 143 -28.47 -2.56 -11.78
CA ASN A 143 -29.33 -1.60 -11.08
C ASN A 143 -29.02 -1.34 -9.59
N LEU A 144 -28.43 -2.30 -8.87
CA LEU A 144 -28.13 -2.16 -7.44
C LEU A 144 -26.99 -1.15 -7.14
N ASN A 145 -26.05 -0.96 -8.05
CA ASN A 145 -24.86 -0.11 -7.81
C ASN A 145 -24.83 1.18 -8.66
N MET A 146 -25.91 1.47 -9.40
CA MET A 146 -25.95 2.62 -10.32
C MET A 146 -25.84 3.96 -9.60
N ASP A 147 -26.44 4.11 -8.42
CA ASP A 147 -26.35 5.36 -7.63
C ASP A 147 -24.92 5.67 -7.20
N ILE A 148 -24.18 4.64 -6.76
CA ILE A 148 -22.77 4.75 -6.37
C ILE A 148 -21.92 5.11 -7.60
N ASN A 149 -22.19 4.51 -8.76
CA ASN A 149 -21.48 4.83 -10.00
C ASN A 149 -21.71 6.28 -10.45
N ILE A 150 -22.96 6.76 -10.40
CA ILE A 150 -23.30 8.14 -10.75
C ILE A 150 -22.59 9.11 -9.80
N TYR A 151 -22.59 8.81 -8.50
CA TYR A 151 -21.86 9.60 -7.51
C TYR A 151 -20.35 9.65 -7.81
N LEU A 152 -19.72 8.52 -8.13
CA LEU A 152 -18.29 8.46 -8.47
C LEU A 152 -17.95 9.28 -9.72
N ILE A 153 -18.79 9.24 -10.76
CA ILE A 153 -18.61 10.04 -11.97
C ILE A 153 -18.65 11.54 -11.65
N ILE A 154 -19.66 11.98 -10.89
CA ILE A 154 -19.80 13.38 -10.48
C ILE A 154 -18.61 13.80 -9.59
N TYR A 155 -18.19 12.95 -8.66
CA TYR A 155 -17.04 13.20 -7.81
C TYR A 155 -15.74 13.39 -8.62
N LEU A 156 -15.44 12.49 -9.55
CA LEU A 156 -14.25 12.61 -10.40
C LEU A 156 -14.29 13.87 -11.27
N LEU A 157 -15.47 14.23 -11.80
CA LEU A 157 -15.67 15.46 -12.56
C LEU A 157 -15.43 16.71 -11.71
N LEU A 158 -15.97 16.75 -10.48
CA LEU A 158 -15.73 17.86 -9.56
C LEU A 158 -14.25 17.99 -9.19
N VAL A 159 -13.58 16.88 -8.89
CA VAL A 159 -12.14 16.87 -8.59
C VAL A 159 -11.34 17.43 -9.78
N MET A 160 -11.65 17.03 -11.01
CA MET A 160 -11.00 17.56 -12.21
C MET A 160 -11.17 19.09 -12.33
N ILE A 161 -12.39 19.61 -12.16
CA ILE A 161 -12.66 21.05 -12.21
C ILE A 161 -11.87 21.78 -11.12
N MET A 162 -11.87 21.25 -9.90
CA MET A 162 -11.12 21.84 -8.78
C MET A 162 -9.62 21.82 -9.04
N CYS A 163 -9.06 20.73 -9.57
CA CYS A 163 -7.66 20.65 -9.97
C CYS A 163 -7.28 21.73 -10.99
N VAL A 164 -8.11 21.93 -12.02
CA VAL A 164 -7.88 22.99 -13.03
C VAL A 164 -7.93 24.38 -12.38
N LEU A 165 -8.91 24.65 -11.51
CA LEU A 165 -9.03 25.93 -10.80
C LEU A 165 -7.82 26.22 -9.90
N ILE A 166 -7.29 25.20 -9.21
CA ILE A 166 -6.08 25.32 -8.39
C ILE A 166 -4.87 25.63 -9.28
N CYS A 167 -4.70 24.91 -10.39
CA CYS A 167 -3.59 25.13 -11.32
C CYS A 167 -3.63 26.51 -11.97
N MET A 168 -4.82 27.06 -12.24
CA MET A 168 -4.97 28.40 -12.82
C MET A 168 -4.60 29.53 -11.83
N LYS A 169 -4.51 29.26 -10.52
CA LYS A 169 -4.40 30.32 -9.50
C LYS A 169 -3.00 30.94 -9.30
N ASN A 170 -1.96 30.50 -10.01
CA ASN A 170 -0.60 31.06 -9.83
C ASN A 170 -0.04 31.70 -11.12
N SER A 171 -0.07 33.02 -11.19
CA SER A 171 0.54 33.84 -12.25
C SER A 171 2.00 34.23 -11.95
N LEU A 172 2.80 33.31 -11.39
CA LEU A 172 4.24 33.50 -11.20
C LEU A 172 4.98 32.24 -11.68
N PRO A 173 6.03 32.36 -12.50
CA PRO A 173 6.77 31.20 -12.97
C PRO A 173 7.46 30.50 -11.78
N LEU A 174 7.33 29.17 -11.72
CA LEU A 174 8.03 28.29 -10.76
C LEU A 174 9.57 28.36 -10.87
N ARG A 175 10.11 29.07 -11.87
CA ARG A 175 11.50 29.47 -11.95
C ARG A 175 11.57 30.99 -11.88
N GLN A 176 12.20 31.52 -10.83
CA GLN A 176 12.64 32.91 -10.83
C GLN A 176 13.50 33.13 -12.08
N MET A 177 13.15 34.16 -12.86
CA MET A 177 14.11 34.80 -13.74
C MET A 177 15.24 35.30 -12.85
N LEU A 178 16.38 34.60 -12.90
CA LEU A 178 17.65 35.10 -12.41
C LEU A 178 17.98 36.34 -13.24
N ASN A 179 17.69 37.52 -12.71
CA ASN A 179 18.38 38.77 -13.03
C ASN A 179 19.28 39.12 -11.84
#